data_AF-A0A2C6AFJ7-F1
#
_entry.id   AF-A0A2C6AFJ7-F1
#
_cell.length_a   1.000
_cell.length_b   1.000
_cell.length_c   1.000
_cell.angle_alpha   90.00
_cell.angle_beta   90.00
_cell.angle_gamma   90.00
#
_symmetry.space_group_name_H-M   'P 1'
#
loop_
_entity.id
_entity.type
_entity.pdbx_description
1 polymer ?
#
loop_
_entity_poly.entity_id
_entity_poly.type
_entity_poly.pdbx_seq_one_letter_code
_entity_poly.pdbx_strand_id
1 'polypeptide(L)'
;MSSWAVATLRPLRASCLRRASRGGLLSLHVGIPSGRIGIQALVVLRPAQRRHRSDKSDAPSPPGPQQSPITFSRFARRAFGVSLRNLALAVSPRGIRSAYRDSPFVTGTTIVMLVLLVGVSFVAIRAYIRTFYNAELSIYPPPIANTLRRAIYYTKIKPDPELALRLYRKAMEQCTELGLDPFSDEVLGIRIYVSSWLERLCSYTSALDVLESVLGDCRRWVDVMEQAVKDGKVDDAGRYKAAATAPAPEAKAQAGGDAPSDAPSEGVAETETLWRKRERLLAKAIGTSVKLGELYSDEHVLDPDKSHAHLLWAVETSLREFQRRKTQGLRPGEQGWLTPEQLGGSMESLGRDYERRSQFQLAIPLFFQALRLCESPCHRAVIMNNLSAAFAQHPIYSAGQQPDAAGGLLGGQPPGPAMPATRKECLEAALNWARNAHEHARDVRGDDRTTECDEACAVALCNWADVAAMLGKPQLARAKYDECIDLSRKMDFPQGVRQAQEGLARLTSTAPERI
;
A
#
# COMPACT_ATOMS: atom_id res chain seq x y z
N MET A 1 15.06 8.16 -37.11
CA MET A 1 14.40 8.07 -38.43
C MET A 1 13.06 8.79 -38.34
N SER A 2 12.89 9.89 -39.08
CA SER A 2 11.71 10.75 -39.04
C SER A 2 10.53 10.13 -39.78
N SER A 3 9.34 10.21 -39.19
CA SER A 3 8.08 9.84 -39.83
C SER A 3 7.72 10.85 -40.93
N TRP A 4 7.14 10.37 -42.02
CA TRP A 4 6.71 11.21 -43.14
C TRP A 4 5.35 10.77 -43.67
N ALA A 5 4.60 11.72 -44.22
CA ALA A 5 3.29 11.49 -44.82
C ALA A 5 3.21 12.22 -46.17
N VAL A 6 2.74 11.53 -47.22
CA VAL A 6 2.48 12.12 -48.54
C VAL A 6 1.04 11.79 -48.94
N ALA A 7 0.33 12.83 -49.36
CA ALA A 7 -1.00 12.72 -49.96
C ALA A 7 -0.93 13.10 -51.45
N THR A 8 -1.53 12.30 -52.33
CA THR A 8 -1.67 12.64 -53.75
C THR A 8 -3.11 12.45 -54.21
N LEU A 9 -3.60 13.40 -55.03
CA LEU A 9 -4.95 13.36 -55.60
C LEU A 9 -4.84 13.28 -57.12
N ARG A 10 -5.34 12.19 -57.72
CA ARG A 10 -5.36 12.00 -59.18
C ARG A 10 -6.79 11.99 -59.72
N PRO A 11 -7.12 12.83 -60.72
CA PRO A 11 -8.43 12.78 -61.36
C PRO A 11 -8.55 11.51 -62.23
N LEU A 12 -9.65 10.76 -62.07
CA LEU A 12 -9.92 9.58 -62.90
C LEU A 12 -10.59 10.04 -64.21
N ARG A 13 -9.89 9.92 -65.34
CA ARG A 13 -10.49 10.12 -66.68
C ARG A 13 -11.06 8.78 -67.16
N ALA A 14 -12.38 8.62 -67.10
CA ALA A 14 -13.07 7.51 -67.73
C ALA A 14 -13.40 7.88 -69.20
N SER A 15 -12.72 7.23 -70.14
CA SER A 15 -13.06 7.25 -71.56
C SER A 15 -14.18 6.23 -71.78
N CYS A 16 -15.32 6.67 -72.31
CA CYS A 16 -16.50 5.86 -72.68
C CYS A 16 -17.40 5.39 -71.51
N LEU A 17 -18.43 6.19 -71.19
CA LEU A 17 -19.85 5.81 -71.03
C LEU A 17 -20.64 7.02 -70.49
N ARG A 18 -21.86 7.22 -71.00
CA ARG A 18 -22.70 8.41 -70.80
C ARG A 18 -23.30 8.50 -69.38
N ARG A 19 -22.47 8.78 -68.37
CA ARG A 19 -22.79 9.48 -67.11
C ARG A 19 -21.48 9.79 -66.41
N ALA A 20 -21.01 11.02 -66.53
CA ALA A 20 -19.72 11.43 -65.99
C ALA A 20 -19.77 11.61 -64.46
N SER A 21 -19.52 10.55 -63.69
CA SER A 21 -19.11 10.67 -62.29
C SER A 21 -17.63 11.07 -62.24
N ARG A 22 -17.37 12.39 -62.13
CA ARG A 22 -16.02 12.94 -61.99
C ARG A 22 -15.49 12.73 -60.57
N GLY A 23 -14.98 11.52 -60.29
CA GLY A 23 -14.25 11.17 -59.08
C GLY A 23 -12.74 11.39 -59.23
N GLY A 24 -12.08 11.89 -58.18
CA GLY A 24 -10.63 11.86 -58.01
C GLY A 24 -10.24 10.82 -56.97
N LEU A 25 -9.17 10.06 -57.21
CA LEU A 25 -8.61 9.13 -56.26
C LEU A 25 -7.62 9.87 -55.36
N LEU A 26 -7.90 9.93 -54.06
CA LEU A 26 -6.97 10.42 -53.04
C LEU A 26 -6.22 9.22 -52.46
N SER A 27 -4.90 9.26 -52.50
CA SER A 27 -4.04 8.26 -51.84
C SER A 27 -3.19 8.94 -50.78
N LEU A 28 -3.19 8.39 -49.57
CA LEU A 28 -2.38 8.85 -48.44
C LEU A 28 -1.45 7.72 -48.01
N HIS A 29 -0.15 7.98 -48.02
CA HIS A 29 0.86 7.05 -47.53
C HIS A 29 1.58 7.66 -46.34
N VAL A 30 1.61 6.92 -45.23
CA VAL A 30 2.28 7.33 -43.99
C VAL A 30 3.32 6.27 -43.63
N GLY A 31 4.57 6.71 -43.46
CA GLY A 31 5.70 5.88 -43.05
C GLY A 31 6.08 6.12 -41.60
N ILE A 32 6.05 5.04 -40.80
CA ILE A 32 6.52 5.00 -39.40
C ILE A 32 7.66 3.97 -39.33
N PRO A 33 8.65 4.10 -38.42
CA PRO A 33 9.78 3.16 -38.32
C PRO A 33 9.41 1.67 -38.22
N SER A 34 8.20 1.32 -37.78
CA SER A 34 7.71 -0.06 -37.68
C SER A 34 6.84 -0.53 -38.86
N GLY A 35 6.57 0.30 -39.87
CA GLY A 35 5.78 -0.10 -41.04
C GLY A 35 5.17 1.05 -41.85
N ARG A 36 4.64 0.73 -43.05
CA ARG A 36 3.97 1.68 -43.95
C ARG A 36 2.48 1.38 -44.03
N ILE A 37 1.64 2.41 -43.87
CA ILE A 37 0.19 2.30 -44.01
C ILE A 37 -0.24 3.19 -45.18
N GLY A 38 -1.04 2.64 -46.10
CA GLY A 38 -1.58 3.33 -47.27
C GLY A 38 -3.11 3.26 -47.28
N ILE A 39 -3.77 4.41 -47.41
CA ILE A 39 -5.23 4.52 -47.53
C ILE A 39 -5.57 5.18 -48.87
N GLN A 40 -6.47 4.57 -49.64
CA GLN A 40 -6.99 5.12 -50.87
C GLN A 40 -8.50 5.38 -50.73
N ALA A 41 -8.96 6.57 -51.11
CA ALA A 41 -10.35 6.98 -51.05
C ALA A 41 -10.77 7.66 -52.35
N LEU A 42 -11.99 7.36 -52.83
CA LEU A 42 -12.54 7.91 -54.05
C LEU A 42 -13.42 9.13 -53.69
N VAL A 43 -13.01 10.32 -54.14
CA VAL A 43 -13.59 11.60 -53.74
C VAL A 43 -14.27 12.27 -54.93
N VAL A 44 -15.53 12.69 -54.78
CA VAL A 44 -16.28 13.38 -55.84
C VAL A 44 -15.83 14.84 -55.92
N LEU A 45 -15.32 15.29 -57.08
CA LEU A 45 -14.87 16.67 -57.29
C LEU A 45 -16.03 17.53 -57.81
N ARG A 46 -16.37 18.63 -57.11
CA ARG A 46 -17.36 19.61 -57.58
C ARG A 46 -16.86 20.36 -58.82
N PRO A 47 -17.73 20.67 -59.80
CA PRO A 47 -17.30 21.40 -60.99
C PRO A 47 -16.91 22.85 -60.61
N ALA A 48 -15.77 23.30 -61.13
CA ALA A 48 -15.38 24.71 -61.07
C ALA A 48 -16.36 25.53 -61.93
N GLN A 49 -17.08 26.47 -61.32
CA GLN A 49 -17.88 27.45 -62.04
C GLN A 49 -16.94 28.35 -62.87
N ARG A 50 -16.92 28.17 -64.19
CA ARG A 50 -16.40 29.19 -65.12
C ARG A 50 -17.38 30.36 -65.12
N ARG A 51 -16.99 31.48 -64.49
CA ARG A 51 -17.73 32.73 -64.60
C ARG A 51 -17.29 33.44 -65.88
N HIS A 52 -18.21 33.61 -66.82
CA HIS A 52 -18.00 34.50 -67.97
C HIS A 52 -17.86 35.94 -67.48
N ARG A 53 -16.78 36.60 -67.87
CA ARG A 53 -16.54 38.03 -67.63
C ARG A 53 -17.13 38.79 -68.83
N SER A 54 -18.15 39.61 -68.58
CA SER A 54 -18.64 40.61 -69.52
C SER A 54 -17.85 41.89 -69.34
N ASP A 55 -17.32 42.43 -70.43
CA ASP A 55 -16.78 43.78 -70.50
C ASP A 55 -17.92 44.78 -70.35
N LYS A 56 -17.80 45.69 -69.38
CA LYS A 56 -18.31 47.06 -69.41
C LYS A 56 -17.49 47.87 -68.42
N SER A 57 -16.90 48.94 -68.92
CA SER A 57 -16.19 49.98 -68.18
C SER A 57 -17.15 50.72 -67.24
N ASP A 58 -16.75 50.93 -65.99
CA ASP A 58 -16.68 52.27 -65.35
C ASP A 58 -16.25 52.21 -63.87
N ALA A 59 -15.31 53.10 -63.55
CA ALA A 59 -14.88 53.68 -62.26
C ALA A 59 -14.32 52.81 -61.10
N PRO A 60 -13.29 53.30 -60.36
CA PRO A 60 -12.61 52.57 -59.28
C PRO A 60 -13.31 52.74 -57.92
N SER A 61 -13.50 51.62 -57.22
CA SER A 61 -13.97 51.57 -55.81
C SER A 61 -12.81 51.22 -54.85
N PRO A 62 -12.84 51.69 -53.59
CA PRO A 62 -11.70 51.66 -52.66
C PRO A 62 -11.38 50.25 -52.12
N PRO A 63 -10.19 50.03 -51.55
CA PRO A 63 -9.72 48.69 -51.20
C PRO A 63 -10.50 48.12 -50.01
N GLY A 64 -11.08 46.92 -50.18
CA GLY A 64 -11.66 46.13 -49.10
C GLY A 64 -10.58 45.53 -48.18
N PRO A 65 -10.87 45.31 -46.88
CA PRO A 65 -9.86 44.90 -45.91
C PRO A 65 -9.36 43.47 -46.14
N GLN A 66 -8.04 43.30 -46.03
CA GLN A 66 -7.33 42.02 -46.04
C GLN A 66 -7.87 41.09 -44.95
N GLN A 67 -8.31 39.89 -45.33
CA GLN A 67 -8.67 38.83 -44.38
C GLN A 67 -7.39 38.23 -43.80
N SER A 68 -7.22 38.37 -42.48
CA SER A 68 -6.08 37.80 -41.74
C SER A 68 -6.17 36.28 -41.63
N PRO A 69 -5.04 35.56 -41.61
CA PRO A 69 -5.03 34.11 -41.48
C PRO A 69 -5.53 33.70 -40.08
N ILE A 70 -6.50 32.78 -40.07
CA ILE A 70 -7.20 32.35 -38.85
C ILE A 70 -6.24 31.47 -38.02
N THR A 71 -5.95 31.86 -36.78
CA THR A 71 -5.11 31.09 -35.85
C THR A 71 -5.76 29.75 -35.47
N PHE A 72 -4.97 28.67 -35.39
CA PHE A 72 -5.41 27.29 -35.12
C PHE A 72 -6.35 27.16 -33.90
N SER A 73 -6.16 27.97 -32.86
CA SER A 73 -7.03 28.00 -31.67
C SER A 73 -8.48 28.40 -31.98
N ARG A 74 -8.71 29.35 -32.90
CA ARG A 74 -10.06 29.74 -33.33
C ARG A 74 -10.70 28.70 -34.25
N PHE A 75 -9.90 28.05 -35.09
CA PHE A 75 -10.37 26.94 -35.92
C PHE A 75 -10.79 25.74 -35.06
N ALA A 76 -9.95 25.34 -34.10
CA ALA A 76 -10.28 24.28 -33.15
C ALA A 76 -11.55 24.63 -32.36
N ARG A 77 -11.68 25.86 -31.83
CA ARG A 77 -12.89 26.28 -31.08
C ARG A 77 -14.16 26.23 -31.93
N ARG A 78 -14.09 26.60 -33.21
CA ARG A 78 -15.22 26.49 -34.15
C ARG A 78 -15.51 25.03 -34.54
N ALA A 79 -14.48 24.23 -34.81
CA ALA A 79 -14.63 22.82 -35.18
C ALA A 79 -15.23 21.99 -34.04
N PHE A 80 -14.72 22.15 -32.81
CA PHE A 80 -15.28 21.51 -31.62
C PHE A 80 -16.70 22.02 -31.29
N GLY A 81 -16.97 23.32 -31.46
CA GLY A 81 -18.30 23.90 -31.24
C GLY A 81 -19.36 23.36 -32.20
N VAL A 82 -19.02 23.14 -33.47
CA VAL A 82 -19.94 22.53 -34.46
C VAL A 82 -20.17 21.05 -34.17
N SER A 83 -19.12 20.30 -33.81
CA SER A 83 -19.25 18.89 -33.44
C SER A 83 -20.10 18.69 -32.18
N LEU A 84 -19.92 19.51 -31.15
CA LEU A 84 -20.74 19.47 -29.92
C LEU A 84 -22.21 19.79 -30.19
N ARG A 85 -22.49 20.73 -31.10
CA ARG A 85 -23.85 21.14 -31.45
C ARG A 85 -24.59 20.07 -32.27
N ASN A 86 -23.88 19.37 -33.16
CA ASN A 86 -24.42 18.22 -33.88
C ASN A 86 -24.67 17.02 -32.95
N LEU A 87 -23.79 16.79 -31.98
CA LEU A 87 -23.97 15.76 -30.97
C LEU A 87 -25.15 16.07 -30.03
N ALA A 88 -25.32 17.33 -29.62
CA ALA A 88 -26.46 17.77 -28.82
C ALA A 88 -27.81 17.61 -29.56
N LEU A 89 -27.83 17.82 -30.88
CA LEU A 89 -29.03 17.57 -31.70
C LEU A 89 -29.31 16.07 -31.85
N ALA A 90 -28.28 15.24 -32.02
CA ALA A 90 -28.42 13.78 -32.13
C ALA A 90 -28.86 13.12 -30.82
N VAL A 91 -28.40 13.64 -29.68
CA VAL A 91 -28.78 13.17 -28.32
C VAL A 91 -30.09 13.83 -27.83
N SER A 92 -30.69 14.72 -28.62
CA SER A 92 -31.97 15.34 -28.26
C SER A 92 -33.11 14.31 -28.23
N PRO A 93 -34.16 14.52 -27.40
CA PRO A 93 -35.29 13.61 -27.32
C PRO A 93 -35.99 13.37 -28.67
N ARG A 94 -35.94 14.36 -29.58
CA ARG A 94 -36.48 14.24 -30.94
C ARG A 94 -35.57 13.42 -31.86
N GLY A 95 -34.25 13.58 -31.74
CA GLY A 95 -33.26 12.81 -32.51
C GLY A 95 -33.26 11.32 -32.13
N ILE A 96 -33.25 11.02 -30.83
CA ILE A 96 -33.32 9.64 -30.32
C ILE A 96 -34.64 8.97 -30.74
N ARG A 97 -35.76 9.69 -30.65
CA ARG A 97 -37.09 9.17 -31.05
C ARG A 97 -37.18 8.90 -32.55
N SER A 98 -36.49 9.68 -33.39
CA SER A 98 -36.39 9.41 -34.83
C SER A 98 -35.51 8.21 -35.11
N ALA A 99 -34.31 8.15 -34.53
CA ALA A 99 -33.36 7.04 -34.73
C ALA A 99 -33.94 5.69 -34.27
N TYR A 100 -34.67 5.67 -33.15
CA TYR A 100 -35.34 4.47 -32.64
C TYR A 100 -36.47 3.97 -33.54
N ARG A 101 -37.14 4.88 -34.27
CA ARG A 101 -38.16 4.52 -35.27
C ARG A 101 -37.54 3.92 -36.53
N ASP A 102 -36.37 4.41 -36.94
CA ASP A 102 -35.69 3.94 -38.16
C ASP A 102 -34.99 2.59 -37.93
N SER A 103 -34.35 2.38 -36.77
CA SER A 103 -33.71 1.12 -36.41
C SER A 103 -33.68 0.89 -34.88
N PRO A 104 -34.69 0.19 -34.31
CA PRO A 104 -34.82 0.05 -32.86
C PRO A 104 -33.68 -0.76 -32.24
N PHE A 105 -33.18 -1.79 -32.93
CA PHE A 105 -32.09 -2.65 -32.44
C PHE A 105 -30.73 -1.93 -32.41
N VAL A 106 -30.38 -1.20 -33.47
CA VAL A 106 -29.10 -0.47 -33.57
C VAL A 106 -29.09 0.70 -32.58
N THR A 107 -30.21 1.41 -32.45
CA THR A 107 -30.32 2.51 -31.47
C THR A 107 -30.26 1.99 -30.04
N GLY A 108 -30.90 0.86 -29.72
CA GLY A 108 -30.81 0.23 -28.40
C GLY A 108 -29.38 -0.19 -28.04
N THR A 109 -28.68 -0.89 -28.94
CA THR A 109 -27.31 -1.36 -28.70
C THR A 109 -26.31 -0.20 -28.55
N THR A 110 -26.44 0.87 -29.32
CA THR A 110 -25.58 2.06 -29.21
C THR A 110 -25.79 2.83 -27.90
N ILE A 111 -27.04 2.97 -27.43
CA ILE A 111 -27.33 3.59 -26.12
C ILE A 111 -26.72 2.75 -24.98
N VAL A 112 -26.87 1.42 -25.03
CA VAL A 112 -26.27 0.51 -24.03
C VAL A 112 -24.75 0.64 -24.03
N MET A 113 -24.10 0.66 -25.20
CA MET A 113 -22.64 0.87 -25.30
C MET A 113 -22.20 2.22 -24.77
N LEU A 114 -22.97 3.29 -24.99
CA LEU A 114 -22.67 4.62 -24.49
C LEU A 114 -22.80 4.68 -22.95
N VAL A 115 -23.83 4.06 -22.38
CA VAL A 115 -23.99 3.95 -20.92
C VAL A 115 -22.85 3.14 -20.30
N LEU A 116 -22.44 2.03 -20.94
CA LEU A 116 -21.29 1.24 -20.50
C LEU A 116 -19.99 2.07 -20.55
N LEU A 117 -19.75 2.83 -21.62
CA LEU A 117 -18.57 3.69 -21.73
C LEU A 117 -18.56 4.79 -20.65
N VAL A 118 -19.70 5.42 -20.37
CA VAL A 118 -19.83 6.41 -19.29
C VAL A 118 -19.59 5.75 -17.94
N GLY A 119 -20.14 4.56 -17.70
CA GLY A 119 -19.93 3.78 -16.48
C GLY A 119 -18.45 3.43 -16.26
N VAL A 120 -17.77 2.90 -17.28
CA VAL A 120 -16.33 2.60 -17.24
C VAL A 120 -15.51 3.88 -17.01
N SER A 121 -15.87 4.97 -17.69
CA SER A 121 -15.19 6.26 -17.51
C SER A 121 -15.36 6.81 -16.09
N PHE A 122 -16.56 6.71 -15.51
CA PHE A 122 -16.82 7.12 -14.13
C PHE A 122 -16.00 6.28 -13.14
N VAL A 123 -15.94 4.96 -13.33
CA VAL A 123 -15.11 4.06 -12.51
C VAL A 123 -13.64 4.42 -12.63
N ALA A 124 -13.13 4.67 -13.84
CA ALA A 124 -11.75 5.06 -14.08
C ALA A 124 -11.40 6.43 -13.44
N ILE A 125 -12.27 7.43 -13.59
CA ILE A 125 -12.09 8.75 -12.96
C ILE A 125 -12.13 8.64 -11.44
N ARG A 126 -13.08 7.88 -10.89
CA ARG A 126 -13.17 7.64 -9.45
C ARG A 126 -11.92 6.94 -8.93
N ALA A 127 -11.41 5.93 -9.62
CA ALA A 127 -10.16 5.25 -9.26
C ALA A 127 -8.96 6.21 -9.32
N TYR A 128 -8.88 7.07 -10.34
CA TYR A 128 -7.84 8.08 -10.48
C TYR A 128 -7.86 9.10 -9.34
N ILE A 129 -9.02 9.72 -9.06
CA ILE A 129 -9.19 10.69 -7.97
C ILE A 129 -8.85 10.03 -6.63
N ARG A 130 -9.35 8.81 -6.39
CA ARG A 130 -9.05 8.07 -5.15
C ARG A 130 -7.55 7.75 -4.98
N THR A 131 -6.81 7.58 -6.08
CA THR A 131 -5.39 7.23 -6.02
C THR A 131 -4.47 8.44 -5.84
N PHE A 132 -4.79 9.59 -6.47
CA PHE A 132 -3.90 10.76 -6.51
C PHE A 132 -4.37 11.96 -5.68
N TYR A 133 -5.65 12.00 -5.30
CA TYR A 133 -6.26 13.05 -4.51
C TYR A 133 -6.98 12.44 -3.30
N ASN A 134 -6.35 11.44 -2.68
CA ASN A 134 -6.82 10.90 -1.40
C ASN A 134 -6.64 11.95 -0.28
N ALA A 135 -7.39 11.76 0.81
CA ALA A 135 -7.33 12.63 1.99
C ALA A 135 -5.88 12.79 2.50
N GLU A 136 -5.10 11.72 2.49
CA GLU A 136 -3.69 11.72 2.93
C GLU A 136 -2.81 12.69 2.14
N LEU A 137 -2.95 12.73 0.81
CA LEU A 137 -2.15 13.65 -0.02
C LEU A 137 -2.67 15.09 0.02
N SER A 138 -3.93 15.31 0.42
CA SER A 138 -4.49 16.66 0.59
C SER A 138 -4.07 17.36 1.87
N ILE A 139 -3.51 16.63 2.85
CA ILE A 139 -2.96 17.23 4.08
C ILE A 139 -1.70 18.05 3.77
N TYR A 140 -0.93 17.65 2.75
CA TYR A 140 0.29 18.34 2.38
C TYR A 140 0.01 19.65 1.64
N PRO A 141 0.85 20.69 1.86
CA PRO A 141 0.85 21.88 1.03
C PRO A 141 0.96 21.54 -0.47
N PRO A 142 0.33 22.32 -1.37
CA PRO A 142 0.32 22.06 -2.81
C PRO A 142 1.68 21.70 -3.45
N PRO A 143 2.82 22.35 -3.12
CA PRO A 143 4.12 21.98 -3.70
C PRO A 143 4.56 20.56 -3.33
N ILE A 144 4.42 20.16 -2.06
CA ILE A 144 4.78 18.81 -1.59
C ILE A 144 3.82 17.78 -2.16
N ALA A 145 2.51 18.05 -2.10
CA ALA A 145 1.48 17.15 -2.61
C ALA A 145 1.68 16.82 -4.09
N ASN A 146 2.03 17.83 -4.92
CA ASN A 146 2.29 17.64 -6.34
C ASN A 146 3.54 16.78 -6.59
N THR A 147 4.62 16.99 -5.82
CA THR A 147 5.83 16.16 -5.90
C THR A 147 5.54 14.72 -5.48
N LEU A 148 4.81 14.51 -4.38
CA LEU A 148 4.43 13.18 -3.90
C LEU A 148 3.52 12.43 -4.88
N ARG A 149 2.54 13.10 -5.49
CA ARG A 149 1.70 12.50 -6.55
C ARG A 149 2.55 11.99 -7.71
N ARG A 150 3.55 12.78 -8.13
CA ARG A 150 4.49 12.37 -9.18
C ARG A 150 5.36 11.19 -8.71
N ALA A 151 5.85 11.21 -7.48
CA ALA A 151 6.62 10.09 -6.93
C ALA A 151 5.78 8.79 -6.94
N ILE A 152 4.55 8.85 -6.42
CA ILE A 152 3.63 7.71 -6.39
C ILE A 152 3.26 7.23 -7.81
N TYR A 153 3.14 8.14 -8.77
CA TYR A 153 2.94 7.77 -10.19
C TYR A 153 4.09 6.90 -10.71
N TYR A 154 5.33 7.29 -10.44
CA TYR A 154 6.53 6.51 -10.81
C TYR A 154 6.79 5.30 -9.92
N THR A 155 6.06 5.17 -8.81
CA THR A 155 6.05 3.96 -7.96
C THR A 155 5.04 2.92 -8.46
N LYS A 156 3.83 3.34 -8.86
CA LYS A 156 2.70 2.43 -9.13
C LYS A 156 2.34 2.28 -10.61
N ILE A 157 2.36 3.36 -11.40
CA ILE A 157 1.82 3.35 -12.77
C ILE A 157 2.90 3.11 -13.80
N LYS A 158 3.98 3.89 -13.73
CA LYS A 158 5.13 3.75 -14.63
C LYS A 158 6.38 3.57 -13.77
N PRO A 159 6.65 2.33 -13.30
CA PRO A 159 7.75 2.05 -12.38
C PRO A 159 9.09 2.59 -12.90
N ASP A 160 9.62 3.59 -12.21
CA ASP A 160 10.96 4.15 -12.41
C ASP A 160 11.56 4.44 -11.03
N PRO A 161 12.32 3.48 -10.45
CA PRO A 161 12.75 3.58 -9.06
C PRO A 161 13.72 4.73 -8.81
N GLU A 162 14.60 5.03 -9.76
CA GLU A 162 15.55 6.14 -9.63
C GLU A 162 14.83 7.48 -9.62
N LEU A 163 13.90 7.68 -10.56
CA LEU A 163 13.14 8.92 -10.64
C LEU A 163 12.19 9.08 -9.44
N ALA A 164 11.53 8.01 -9.02
CA ALA A 164 10.66 8.01 -7.84
C ALA A 164 11.45 8.40 -6.59
N LEU A 165 12.64 7.82 -6.36
CA LEU A 165 13.48 8.15 -5.22
C LEU A 165 13.95 9.61 -5.24
N ARG A 166 14.33 10.15 -6.40
CA ARG A 166 14.66 11.58 -6.55
C ARG A 166 13.48 12.48 -6.20
N LEU A 167 12.26 12.08 -6.58
CA LEU A 167 11.05 12.84 -6.24
C LEU A 167 10.70 12.75 -4.75
N TYR A 168 10.88 11.59 -4.10
CA TYR A 168 10.71 11.48 -2.65
C TYR A 168 11.71 12.33 -1.87
N ARG A 169 12.99 12.34 -2.27
CA ARG A 169 14.01 13.22 -1.68
C ARG A 169 13.63 14.69 -1.83
N LYS A 170 13.21 15.10 -3.03
CA LYS A 170 12.71 16.45 -3.28
C LYS A 170 11.51 16.79 -2.39
N ALA A 171 10.58 15.86 -2.18
CA ALA A 171 9.45 16.09 -1.29
C ALA A 171 9.92 16.32 0.16
N MET A 172 10.92 15.58 0.63
CA MET A 172 11.50 15.78 1.96
C MET A 172 12.22 17.14 2.10
N GLU A 173 12.96 17.57 1.08
CA GLU A 173 13.56 18.91 1.02
C GLU A 173 12.49 20.00 1.11
N GLN A 174 11.39 19.84 0.35
CA GLN A 174 10.26 20.77 0.40
C GLN A 174 9.57 20.80 1.77
N CYS A 175 9.51 19.68 2.50
CA CYS A 175 9.02 19.65 3.88
C CYS A 175 9.91 20.53 4.78
N THR A 176 11.23 20.44 4.63
CA THR A 176 12.18 21.27 5.39
C THR A 176 12.09 22.76 5.00
N GLU A 177 12.01 23.08 3.71
CA GLU A 177 11.89 24.46 3.21
C GLU A 177 10.61 25.16 3.71
N LEU A 178 9.51 24.42 3.78
CA LEU A 178 8.22 24.93 4.26
C LEU A 178 8.07 24.88 5.78
N GLY A 179 9.09 24.43 6.50
CA GLY A 179 9.11 24.40 7.97
C GLY A 179 8.11 23.42 8.58
N LEU A 180 7.77 22.32 7.89
CA LEU A 180 6.97 21.25 8.49
C LEU A 180 7.77 20.62 9.64
N ASP A 181 7.09 20.28 10.74
CA ASP A 181 7.71 19.58 11.86
C ASP A 181 8.29 18.23 11.39
N PRO A 182 9.61 17.99 11.52
CA PRO A 182 10.22 16.71 11.11
C PRO A 182 9.61 15.49 11.81
N PHE A 183 8.99 15.72 12.96
CA PHE A 183 8.34 14.73 13.80
C PHE A 183 6.82 14.68 13.62
N SER A 184 6.27 15.37 12.62
CA SER A 184 4.85 15.23 12.27
C SER A 184 4.57 13.85 11.68
N ASP A 185 3.34 13.38 11.79
CA ASP A 185 2.95 12.07 11.27
C ASP A 185 3.07 12.01 9.74
N GLU A 186 2.89 13.15 9.07
CA GLU A 186 3.04 13.31 7.63
C GLU A 186 4.50 13.10 7.22
N VAL A 187 5.44 13.82 7.82
CA VAL A 187 6.86 13.76 7.45
C VAL A 187 7.46 12.39 7.78
N LEU A 188 7.18 11.85 8.97
CA LEU A 188 7.60 10.49 9.33
C LEU A 188 6.90 9.43 8.45
N GLY A 189 5.65 9.67 8.08
CA GLY A 189 4.87 8.83 7.19
C GLY A 189 5.52 8.67 5.81
N ILE A 190 6.04 9.75 5.22
CA ILE A 190 6.79 9.68 3.95
C ILE A 190 8.00 8.75 4.09
N ARG A 191 8.79 8.90 5.15
CA ARG A 191 10.02 8.11 5.36
C ARG A 191 9.70 6.63 5.54
N ILE A 192 8.72 6.30 6.36
CA ILE A 192 8.29 4.90 6.59
C ILE A 192 7.71 4.30 5.31
N TYR A 193 6.91 5.07 4.55
CA TYR A 193 6.40 4.62 3.25
C TYR A 193 7.53 4.32 2.27
N VAL A 194 8.52 5.22 2.17
CA VAL A 194 9.68 5.04 1.29
C VAL A 194 10.46 3.79 1.68
N SER A 195 10.68 3.54 2.99
CA SER A 195 11.30 2.31 3.44
C SER A 195 10.54 1.06 3.02
N SER A 196 9.22 1.01 3.25
CA SER A 196 8.38 -0.13 2.83
C SER A 196 8.36 -0.32 1.31
N TRP A 197 8.48 0.77 0.54
CA TRP A 197 8.63 0.69 -0.90
C TRP A 197 10.01 0.14 -1.32
N LEU A 198 11.09 0.56 -0.67
CA LEU A 198 12.44 0.05 -0.91
C LEU A 198 12.56 -1.44 -0.59
N GLU A 199 11.92 -1.89 0.50
CA GLU A 199 11.80 -3.31 0.85
C GLU A 199 11.15 -4.11 -0.29
N ARG A 200 10.05 -3.61 -0.87
CA ARG A 200 9.39 -4.26 -2.03
C ARG A 200 10.24 -4.29 -3.29
N LEU A 201 11.25 -3.43 -3.39
CA LEU A 201 12.25 -3.46 -4.47
C LEU A 201 13.45 -4.36 -4.13
N CYS A 202 13.40 -5.12 -3.05
CA CYS A 202 14.51 -5.93 -2.51
C CYS A 202 15.75 -5.09 -2.14
N SER A 203 15.58 -3.79 -1.92
CA SER A 203 16.65 -2.87 -1.51
C SER A 203 16.71 -2.75 0.01
N TYR A 204 16.97 -3.89 0.68
CA TYR A 204 16.90 -4.02 2.14
C TYR A 204 17.83 -3.08 2.89
N THR A 205 19.06 -2.86 2.43
CA THR A 205 20.03 -1.96 3.08
C THR A 205 19.53 -0.53 3.16
N SER A 206 19.03 0.03 2.05
CA SER A 206 18.47 1.37 2.03
C SER A 206 17.16 1.49 2.82
N ALA A 207 16.36 0.43 2.89
CA ALA A 207 15.18 0.39 3.75
C ALA A 207 15.58 0.46 5.24
N LEU A 208 16.56 -0.36 5.64
CA LEU A 208 17.12 -0.35 6.99
C LEU A 208 17.69 1.02 7.35
N ASP A 209 18.51 1.64 6.48
CA ASP A 209 19.09 2.96 6.73
C ASP A 209 18.03 4.03 7.02
N VAL A 210 16.92 4.00 6.27
CA VAL A 210 15.80 4.94 6.47
C VAL A 210 15.11 4.70 7.80
N LEU A 211 14.83 3.44 8.16
CA LEU A 211 14.16 3.10 9.43
C LEU A 211 15.05 3.34 10.65
N GLU A 212 16.34 3.03 10.57
CA GLU A 212 17.32 3.33 11.61
C GLU A 212 17.40 4.84 11.86
N SER A 213 17.42 5.62 10.77
CA SER A 213 17.39 7.07 10.86
C SER A 213 16.09 7.57 11.53
N VAL A 214 14.92 7.02 11.18
CA VAL A 214 13.64 7.37 11.83
C VAL A 214 13.66 7.00 13.32
N LEU A 215 14.09 5.79 13.65
CA LEU A 215 14.18 5.31 15.04
C LEU A 215 15.11 6.19 15.87
N GLY A 216 16.31 6.48 15.34
CA GLY A 216 17.30 7.33 15.98
C GLY A 216 16.81 8.76 16.21
N ASP A 217 16.10 9.35 15.26
CA ASP A 217 15.50 10.68 15.41
C ASP A 217 14.45 10.70 16.53
N CYS A 218 13.49 9.75 16.50
CA CYS A 218 12.43 9.68 17.50
C CYS A 218 12.98 9.44 18.91
N ARG A 219 13.93 8.52 19.06
CA ARG A 219 14.57 8.22 20.37
C ARG A 219 15.31 9.44 20.91
N ARG A 220 16.14 10.08 20.09
CA ARG A 220 16.87 11.30 20.50
C ARG A 220 15.93 12.40 20.95
N TRP A 221 14.81 12.59 20.25
CA TRP A 221 13.81 13.58 20.66
C TRP A 221 13.18 13.23 22.02
N VAL A 222 12.79 11.97 22.22
CA VAL A 222 12.22 11.49 23.50
C VAL A 222 13.22 11.65 24.64
N ASP A 223 14.48 11.26 24.44
CA ASP A 223 15.53 11.36 25.45
C ASP A 223 15.77 12.83 25.86
N VAL A 224 15.81 13.75 24.89
CA VAL A 224 15.94 15.20 25.15
C VAL A 224 14.73 15.73 25.92
N MET A 225 13.52 15.31 25.57
CA MET A 225 12.30 15.69 26.28
C MET A 225 12.32 15.18 27.73
N GLU A 226 12.66 13.91 27.94
CA GLU A 226 12.75 13.32 29.28
C GLU A 226 13.83 14.00 30.13
N GLN A 227 14.96 14.36 29.52
CA GLN A 227 16.00 15.13 30.21
C GLN A 227 15.50 16.54 30.58
N ALA A 228 14.77 17.21 29.69
CA ALA A 228 14.19 18.52 29.99
C ALA A 228 13.16 18.46 31.14
N VAL A 229 12.41 17.36 31.26
CA VAL A 229 11.52 17.11 32.41
C VAL A 229 12.34 16.95 33.69
N LYS A 230 13.42 16.15 33.67
CA LYS A 230 14.31 15.97 34.83
C LYS A 230 14.99 17.28 35.26
N ASP A 231 15.36 18.12 34.29
CA ASP A 231 15.95 19.44 34.52
C ASP A 231 14.91 20.47 35.02
N GLY A 232 13.63 20.10 35.15
CA GLY A 232 12.56 21.00 35.56
C GLY A 232 12.23 22.10 34.54
N LYS A 233 12.62 21.93 33.27
CA LYS A 233 12.36 22.87 32.16
C LYS A 233 10.97 22.72 31.55
N VAL A 234 10.25 21.66 31.91
CA VAL A 234 8.86 21.40 31.47
C VAL A 234 7.91 21.71 32.63
N ASP A 235 6.82 22.41 32.35
CA ASP A 235 5.78 22.71 33.33
C ASP A 235 4.79 21.55 33.53
N ASP A 236 3.89 21.70 34.50
CA ASP A 236 2.88 20.68 34.81
C ASP A 236 1.84 20.48 33.70
N ALA A 237 1.75 21.41 32.74
CA ALA A 237 0.90 21.31 31.55
C ALA A 237 1.60 20.61 30.37
N GLY A 238 2.88 20.22 30.53
CA GLY A 238 3.65 19.57 29.48
C GLY A 238 4.16 20.53 28.40
N ARG A 239 4.43 21.79 28.75
CA ARG A 239 5.03 22.80 27.86
C ARG A 239 6.41 23.19 28.40
N TYR A 240 7.28 23.69 27.53
CA TYR A 240 8.53 24.28 27.99
C TYR A 240 8.21 25.52 28.83
N LYS A 241 8.78 25.59 30.03
CA LYS A 241 8.79 26.83 30.82
C LYS A 241 9.47 27.88 29.98
N ALA A 242 8.85 29.04 29.83
CA ALA A 242 9.43 30.15 29.08
C ALA A 242 10.82 30.46 29.65
N ALA A 243 11.87 30.05 28.92
CA ALA A 243 13.18 30.63 29.14
C ALA A 243 13.04 32.10 28.75
N ALA A 244 13.30 33.02 29.69
CA ALA A 244 13.56 34.39 29.30
C ALA A 244 14.64 34.35 28.21
N THR A 245 14.35 35.00 27.08
CA THR A 245 15.22 35.20 25.89
C THR A 245 15.02 34.24 24.70
N ALA A 246 14.10 34.55 23.79
CA ALA A 246 14.37 34.98 22.40
C ALA A 246 13.04 35.25 21.65
N PRO A 247 12.96 36.23 20.73
CA PRO A 247 11.72 36.65 20.10
C PRO A 247 11.20 35.59 19.13
N ALA A 248 9.89 35.35 19.15
CA ALA A 248 9.21 34.66 18.07
C ALA A 248 9.52 35.36 16.74
N PRO A 249 9.79 34.64 15.64
CA PRO A 249 9.86 35.27 14.34
C PRO A 249 8.48 35.84 14.03
N GLU A 250 8.41 37.17 13.93
CA GLU A 250 7.22 37.89 13.50
C GLU A 250 6.81 37.37 12.12
N ALA A 251 5.75 36.55 12.10
CA ALA A 251 5.01 36.27 10.90
C ALA A 251 4.42 37.61 10.43
N LYS A 252 5.00 38.18 9.39
CA LYS A 252 4.47 39.37 8.72
C LYS A 252 3.05 39.08 8.25
N ALA A 253 2.07 39.53 9.03
CA ALA A 253 0.71 39.74 8.59
C ALA A 253 0.72 40.88 7.56
N GLN A 254 0.58 40.54 6.27
CA GLN A 254 0.15 41.50 5.27
C GLN A 254 -1.38 41.44 5.20
N ALA A 255 -1.98 42.48 5.77
CA ALA A 255 -3.38 42.81 5.65
C ALA A 255 -3.74 43.22 4.21
N GLY A 256 -4.92 42.82 3.77
CA GLY A 256 -5.58 43.41 2.61
C GLY A 256 -6.72 42.54 2.04
N GLY A 257 -7.96 42.82 2.46
CA GLY A 257 -9.16 42.48 1.70
C GLY A 257 -10.31 41.89 2.51
N ASP A 258 -11.29 42.73 2.81
CA ASP A 258 -12.53 42.54 3.57
C ASP A 258 -13.34 41.25 3.30
N ALA A 259 -13.96 40.74 4.37
CA ALA A 259 -14.83 39.57 4.43
C ALA A 259 -16.22 39.79 3.77
N PRO A 260 -17.07 38.75 3.67
CA PRO A 260 -17.92 38.45 4.83
C PRO A 260 -17.85 36.99 5.29
N SER A 261 -17.88 36.89 6.61
CA SER A 261 -18.12 35.74 7.46
C SER A 261 -19.30 34.89 7.00
N ASP A 262 -19.10 33.58 6.92
CA ASP A 262 -20.01 32.56 7.45
C ASP A 262 -19.32 31.19 7.34
N ALA A 263 -18.47 30.89 8.32
CA ALA A 263 -18.04 29.53 8.61
C ALA A 263 -17.99 29.39 10.14
N PRO A 264 -18.52 28.29 10.72
CA PRO A 264 -18.48 28.09 12.16
C PRO A 264 -17.03 28.12 12.63
N SER A 265 -16.77 28.79 13.74
CA SER A 265 -15.51 28.70 14.47
C SER A 265 -15.32 27.27 14.97
N GLU A 266 -14.83 26.38 14.11
CA GLU A 266 -14.26 25.11 14.54
C GLU A 266 -13.02 25.42 15.38
N GLY A 267 -12.94 24.76 16.54
CA GLY A 267 -12.10 25.14 17.66
C GLY A 267 -10.63 25.35 17.29
N VAL A 268 -10.01 26.33 17.96
CA VAL A 268 -8.55 26.49 18.01
C VAL A 268 -7.95 25.13 18.29
N ALA A 269 -7.24 24.54 17.30
CA ALA A 269 -6.52 23.30 17.50
C ALA A 269 -5.55 23.50 18.68
N GLU A 270 -5.85 22.89 19.82
CA GLU A 270 -5.00 22.98 21.00
C GLU A 270 -3.58 22.53 20.63
N THR A 271 -2.59 23.38 20.88
CA THR A 271 -1.19 23.07 20.61
C THR A 271 -0.81 21.76 21.30
N GLU A 272 -0.30 20.78 20.55
CA GLU A 272 0.14 19.47 21.06
C GLU A 272 1.08 19.66 22.27
N THR A 273 0.79 18.99 23.38
CA THR A 273 1.68 19.00 24.57
C THR A 273 2.94 18.17 24.29
N LEU A 274 4.03 18.45 25.00
CA LEU A 274 5.26 17.66 24.89
C LEU A 274 5.04 16.19 25.28
N TRP A 275 4.13 15.92 26.22
CA TRP A 275 3.76 14.56 26.61
C TRP A 275 2.99 13.84 25.51
N ARG A 276 2.06 14.51 24.83
CA ARG A 276 1.36 13.95 23.66
C ARG A 276 2.33 13.65 22.52
N LYS A 277 3.26 14.58 22.23
CA LYS A 277 4.30 14.37 21.23
C LYS A 277 5.23 13.21 21.62
N ARG A 278 5.65 13.12 22.89
CA ARG A 278 6.45 11.99 23.42
C ARG A 278 5.73 10.67 23.22
N GLU A 279 4.46 10.58 23.60
CA GLU A 279 3.64 9.38 23.41
C GLU A 279 3.64 8.93 21.95
N ARG A 280 3.28 9.83 21.03
CA ARG A 280 3.20 9.51 19.61
C ARG A 280 4.55 9.06 19.02
N LEU A 281 5.63 9.77 19.35
CA LEU A 281 6.96 9.45 18.86
C LEU A 281 7.52 8.16 19.47
N LEU A 282 7.24 7.88 20.74
CA LEU A 282 7.65 6.64 21.38
C LEU A 282 6.90 5.43 20.78
N ALA A 283 5.59 5.55 20.55
CA ALA A 283 4.81 4.53 19.85
C ALA A 283 5.33 4.28 18.43
N LYS A 284 5.66 5.35 17.70
CA LYS A 284 6.26 5.27 16.35
C LYS A 284 7.64 4.62 16.38
N ALA A 285 8.47 4.95 17.37
CA ALA A 285 9.79 4.36 17.57
C ALA A 285 9.67 2.85 17.86
N ILE A 286 8.73 2.43 18.71
CA ILE A 286 8.47 1.01 19.00
C ILE A 286 8.07 0.27 17.72
N GLY A 287 7.08 0.76 16.97
CA GLY A 287 6.66 0.12 15.72
C GLY A 287 7.78 0.06 14.67
N THR A 288 8.59 1.11 14.58
CA THR A 288 9.78 1.14 13.72
C THR A 288 10.83 0.10 14.15
N SER A 289 11.04 -0.06 15.46
CA SER A 289 11.96 -1.05 16.02
C SER A 289 11.47 -2.48 15.79
N VAL A 290 10.17 -2.77 15.91
CA VAL A 290 9.62 -4.08 15.55
C VAL A 290 9.91 -4.40 14.09
N LYS A 291 9.64 -3.44 13.19
CA LYS A 291 9.90 -3.63 11.75
C LYS A 291 11.40 -3.81 11.43
N LEU A 292 12.29 -3.06 12.08
CA LEU A 292 13.73 -3.26 11.97
C LEU A 292 14.11 -4.67 12.43
N GLY A 293 13.54 -5.12 13.55
CA GLY A 293 13.68 -6.49 14.06
C GLY A 293 13.38 -7.54 13.00
N GLU A 294 12.19 -7.45 12.40
CA GLU A 294 11.76 -8.35 11.32
C GLU A 294 12.72 -8.32 10.12
N LEU A 295 13.10 -7.12 9.64
CA LEU A 295 13.97 -6.94 8.48
C LEU A 295 15.38 -7.45 8.70
N TYR A 296 15.99 -7.20 9.87
CA TYR A 296 17.31 -7.73 10.17
C TYR A 296 17.33 -9.26 10.20
N SER A 297 16.19 -9.85 10.50
CA SER A 297 16.02 -11.29 10.60
C SER A 297 15.62 -11.96 9.28
N ASP A 298 15.39 -11.17 8.24
CA ASP A 298 15.04 -11.62 6.90
C ASP A 298 16.20 -12.37 6.24
N GLU A 299 15.87 -13.31 5.34
CA GLU A 299 16.85 -14.16 4.65
C GLU A 299 17.86 -13.38 3.79
N HIS A 300 17.53 -12.14 3.40
CA HIS A 300 18.40 -11.29 2.61
C HIS A 300 19.37 -10.46 3.46
N VAL A 301 19.14 -10.34 4.78
CA VAL A 301 19.96 -9.53 5.69
C VAL A 301 20.75 -10.40 6.67
N LEU A 302 20.08 -11.36 7.31
CA LEU A 302 20.69 -12.35 8.22
C LEU A 302 21.56 -11.75 9.36
N ASP A 303 21.04 -10.74 10.05
CA ASP A 303 21.64 -10.15 11.26
C ASP A 303 20.76 -10.44 12.49
N PRO A 304 20.80 -11.67 13.02
CA PRO A 304 19.93 -12.08 14.12
C PRO A 304 20.18 -11.27 15.40
N ASP A 305 21.39 -10.77 15.62
CA ASP A 305 21.74 -10.03 16.84
C ASP A 305 21.13 -8.63 16.86
N LYS A 306 21.16 -7.91 15.73
CA LYS A 306 20.39 -6.67 15.62
C LYS A 306 18.90 -6.93 15.68
N SER A 307 18.39 -7.97 15.00
CA SER A 307 16.99 -8.39 15.10
C SER A 307 16.54 -8.49 16.56
N HIS A 308 17.29 -9.27 17.33
CA HIS A 308 17.02 -9.49 18.74
C HIS A 308 17.04 -8.20 19.56
N ALA A 309 18.08 -7.37 19.40
CA ALA A 309 18.21 -6.12 20.13
C ALA A 309 17.02 -5.18 19.89
N HIS A 310 16.56 -5.07 18.64
CA HIS A 310 15.43 -4.22 18.28
C HIS A 310 14.08 -4.74 18.81
N LEU A 311 13.84 -6.05 18.72
CA LEU A 311 12.61 -6.67 19.22
C LEU A 311 12.53 -6.61 20.75
N LEU A 312 13.64 -6.90 21.43
CA LEU A 312 13.75 -6.81 22.88
C LEU A 312 13.47 -5.38 23.35
N TRP A 313 14.14 -4.39 22.76
CA TRP A 313 13.92 -2.98 23.10
C TRP A 313 12.46 -2.56 22.90
N ALA A 314 11.83 -2.99 21.81
CA ALA A 314 10.43 -2.66 21.51
C ALA A 314 9.47 -3.19 22.59
N VAL A 315 9.58 -4.48 22.95
CA VAL A 315 8.71 -5.11 23.94
C VAL A 315 8.97 -4.53 25.35
N GLU A 316 10.24 -4.42 25.76
CA GLU A 316 10.58 -3.86 27.08
C GLU A 316 10.10 -2.41 27.23
N THR A 317 10.30 -1.58 26.20
CA THR A 317 9.88 -0.18 26.23
C THR A 317 8.36 -0.07 26.28
N SER A 318 7.65 -0.92 25.54
CA SER A 318 6.19 -1.01 25.59
C SER A 318 5.69 -1.33 26.99
N LEU A 319 6.23 -2.39 27.61
CA LEU A 319 5.86 -2.82 28.96
C LEU A 319 6.23 -1.79 30.04
N ARG A 320 7.39 -1.13 29.91
CA ARG A 320 7.81 -0.05 30.81
C ARG A 320 6.86 1.12 30.76
N GLU A 321 6.39 1.49 29.57
CA GLU A 321 5.42 2.58 29.40
C GLU A 321 4.03 2.19 29.94
N PHE A 322 3.59 0.94 29.76
CA PHE A 322 2.38 0.42 30.43
C PHE A 322 2.48 0.51 31.95
N GLN A 323 3.61 0.08 32.52
CA GLN A 323 3.83 0.14 33.96
C GLN A 323 3.91 1.60 34.47
N ARG A 324 4.52 2.51 33.70
CA ARG A 324 4.54 3.95 34.01
C ARG A 324 3.12 4.49 34.07
N ARG A 325 2.29 4.24 33.04
CA ARG A 325 0.90 4.73 33.00
C ARG A 325 0.06 4.15 34.13
N LYS A 326 0.27 2.88 34.49
CA LYS A 326 -0.40 2.23 35.62
C LYS A 326 -0.02 2.86 36.97
N THR A 327 1.24 3.22 37.15
CA THR A 327 1.76 3.71 38.44
C THR A 327 1.64 5.21 38.61
N GLN A 328 1.83 5.98 37.54
CA GLN A 328 1.87 7.45 37.55
C GLN A 328 0.63 8.11 36.94
N GLY A 329 -0.26 7.34 36.31
CA GLY A 329 -1.40 7.87 35.56
C GLY A 329 -1.00 8.48 34.21
N LEU A 330 -2.00 9.05 33.53
CA LEU A 330 -1.82 9.79 32.29
C LEU A 330 -1.25 11.19 32.56
N ARG A 331 -0.31 11.62 31.71
CA ARG A 331 0.22 12.99 31.71
C ARG A 331 -0.66 13.92 30.86
N PRO A 332 -0.54 15.25 30.99
CA PRO A 332 -1.37 16.20 30.26
C PRO A 332 -1.29 16.02 28.74
N GLY A 333 -2.45 15.83 28.10
CA GLY A 333 -2.57 15.64 26.65
C GLY A 333 -2.25 14.23 26.15
N GLU A 334 -1.75 13.32 26.99
CA GLU A 334 -1.64 11.90 26.62
C GLU A 334 -3.03 11.31 26.37
N GLN A 335 -3.12 10.41 25.38
CA GLN A 335 -4.36 9.75 25.00
C GLN A 335 -4.15 8.22 25.07
N GLY A 336 -4.35 7.53 23.95
CA GLY A 336 -4.13 6.09 23.82
C GLY A 336 -2.65 5.73 23.68
N TRP A 337 -2.30 4.54 24.17
CA TRP A 337 -0.99 3.93 23.95
C TRP A 337 -1.05 2.93 22.79
N LEU A 338 -0.26 1.87 22.84
CA LEU A 338 -0.34 0.75 21.91
C LEU A 338 -1.64 -0.03 22.12
N THR A 339 -2.26 -0.43 21.01
CA THR A 339 -3.42 -1.34 21.07
C THR A 339 -2.97 -2.74 21.52
N PRO A 340 -3.89 -3.57 22.06
CA PRO A 340 -3.58 -4.97 22.39
C PRO A 340 -2.94 -5.71 21.22
N GLU A 341 -3.41 -5.51 20.00
CA GLU A 341 -2.91 -6.18 18.79
C GLU A 341 -1.49 -5.73 18.47
N GLN A 342 -1.18 -4.43 18.60
CA GLN A 342 0.18 -3.92 18.39
C GLN A 342 1.16 -4.50 19.40
N LEU A 343 0.77 -4.57 20.68
CA LEU A 343 1.57 -5.21 21.72
C LEU A 343 1.72 -6.71 21.44
N GLY A 344 0.63 -7.39 21.11
CA GLY A 344 0.60 -8.82 20.79
C GLY A 344 1.51 -9.18 19.61
N GLY A 345 1.44 -8.44 18.51
CA GLY A 345 2.31 -8.62 17.35
C GLY A 345 3.79 -8.38 17.67
N SER A 346 4.11 -7.40 18.53
CA SER A 346 5.49 -7.19 18.99
C SER A 346 6.00 -8.37 19.85
N MET A 347 5.15 -8.95 20.69
CA MET A 347 5.48 -10.12 21.51
C MET A 347 5.62 -11.39 20.67
N GLU A 348 4.76 -11.59 19.67
CA GLU A 348 4.91 -12.69 18.72
C GLU A 348 6.22 -12.58 17.95
N SER A 349 6.56 -11.39 17.45
CA SER A 349 7.81 -11.15 16.71
C SER A 349 9.04 -11.49 17.57
N LEU A 350 9.06 -11.05 18.83
CA LEU A 350 10.11 -11.42 19.79
C LEU A 350 10.08 -12.92 20.12
N GLY A 351 8.89 -13.52 20.23
CA GLY A 351 8.71 -14.96 20.43
C GLY A 351 9.34 -15.78 19.30
N ARG A 352 9.13 -15.39 18.04
CA ARG A 352 9.74 -16.01 16.85
C ARG A 352 11.26 -15.83 16.82
N ASP A 353 11.77 -14.70 17.30
CA ASP A 353 13.23 -14.50 17.44
C ASP A 353 13.83 -15.48 18.48
N TYR A 354 13.19 -15.63 19.64
CA TYR A 354 13.59 -16.64 20.63
C TYR A 354 13.45 -18.07 20.11
N GLU A 355 12.40 -18.37 19.35
CA GLU A 355 12.20 -19.68 18.71
C GLU A 355 13.35 -20.02 17.75
N ARG A 356 13.72 -19.09 16.85
CA ARG A 356 14.87 -19.28 15.93
C ARG A 356 16.19 -19.49 16.67
N ARG A 357 16.33 -18.89 17.85
CA ARG A 357 17.48 -19.07 18.76
C ARG A 357 17.38 -20.33 19.63
N SER A 358 16.36 -21.17 19.43
CA SER A 358 16.09 -22.38 20.23
C SER A 358 15.83 -22.11 21.73
N GLN A 359 15.37 -20.91 22.08
CA GLN A 359 15.05 -20.48 23.44
C GLN A 359 13.54 -20.59 23.71
N PHE A 360 13.00 -21.80 23.56
CA PHE A 360 11.56 -22.05 23.60
C PHE A 360 10.90 -21.71 24.95
N GLN A 361 11.63 -21.79 26.05
CA GLN A 361 11.19 -21.39 27.37
C GLN A 361 10.85 -19.89 27.47
N LEU A 362 11.46 -19.05 26.62
CA LEU A 362 11.15 -17.63 26.51
C LEU A 362 10.10 -17.35 25.43
N ALA A 363 10.11 -18.13 24.34
CA ALA A 363 9.15 -17.98 23.24
C ALA A 363 7.71 -18.33 23.64
N ILE A 364 7.50 -19.44 24.37
CA ILE A 364 6.15 -19.94 24.68
C ILE A 364 5.32 -18.94 25.50
N PRO A 365 5.81 -18.33 26.60
CA PRO A 365 5.06 -17.31 27.33
C PRO A 365 4.70 -16.10 26.46
N LEU A 366 5.59 -15.69 25.55
CA LEU A 366 5.32 -14.59 24.62
C LEU A 366 4.22 -14.93 23.63
N PHE A 367 4.22 -16.14 23.06
CA PHE A 367 3.14 -16.60 22.18
C PHE A 367 1.81 -16.74 22.91
N PHE A 368 1.80 -17.20 24.16
CA PHE A 368 0.58 -17.20 24.97
C PHE A 368 0.03 -15.79 25.18
N GLN A 369 0.90 -14.83 25.46
CA GLN A 369 0.48 -13.45 25.66
C GLN A 369 0.00 -12.82 24.33
N ALA A 370 0.69 -13.08 23.22
CA ALA A 370 0.27 -12.66 21.88
C ALA A 370 -1.12 -13.24 21.54
N LEU A 371 -1.35 -14.53 21.80
CA LEU A 371 -2.64 -15.18 21.53
C LEU A 371 -3.79 -14.56 22.35
N ARG A 372 -3.52 -14.15 23.60
CA ARG A 372 -4.52 -13.47 24.45
C ARG A 372 -4.87 -12.08 23.94
N LEU A 373 -3.90 -11.38 23.36
CA LEU A 373 -4.05 -10.02 22.83
C LEU A 373 -4.52 -9.99 21.36
N CYS A 374 -4.62 -11.15 20.71
CA CYS A 374 -5.00 -11.25 19.31
C CYS A 374 -6.53 -11.30 19.12
N GLU A 375 -7.07 -10.28 18.45
CA GLU A 375 -8.48 -10.21 18.07
C GLU A 375 -8.80 -10.93 16.75
N SER A 376 -7.85 -10.97 15.80
CA SER A 376 -8.06 -11.61 14.49
C SER A 376 -8.20 -13.13 14.62
N PRO A 377 -9.31 -13.75 14.19
CA PRO A 377 -9.49 -15.19 14.30
C PRO A 377 -8.51 -15.97 13.39
N CYS A 378 -8.17 -15.46 12.21
CA CYS A 378 -7.18 -16.09 11.33
C CYS A 378 -5.78 -16.05 11.96
N HIS A 379 -5.39 -14.90 12.50
CA HIS A 379 -4.07 -14.71 13.09
C HIS A 379 -3.89 -15.50 14.40
N ARG A 380 -4.96 -15.73 15.16
CA ARG A 380 -4.94 -16.66 16.31
C ARG A 380 -4.47 -18.06 15.90
N ALA A 381 -4.89 -18.56 14.73
CA ALA A 381 -4.42 -19.85 14.23
C ALA A 381 -2.92 -19.84 13.88
N VAL A 382 -2.39 -18.72 13.38
CA VAL A 382 -0.94 -18.53 13.15
C VAL A 382 -0.18 -18.64 14.48
N ILE A 383 -0.61 -17.93 15.52
CA ILE A 383 0.04 -17.98 16.84
C ILE A 383 -0.05 -19.39 17.45
N MET A 384 -1.18 -20.10 17.25
CA MET A 384 -1.31 -21.50 17.68
C MET A 384 -0.34 -22.44 16.96
N ASN A 385 -0.07 -22.20 15.67
CA ASN A 385 0.96 -22.95 14.93
C ASN A 385 2.36 -22.68 15.48
N ASN A 386 2.68 -21.43 15.84
CA ASN A 386 3.95 -21.09 16.50
C ASN A 386 4.07 -21.81 17.86
N LEU A 387 3.00 -21.86 18.66
CA LEU A 387 2.96 -22.65 19.90
C LEU A 387 3.20 -24.14 19.63
N SER A 388 2.55 -24.72 18.60
CA SER A 388 2.77 -26.11 18.22
C SER A 388 4.23 -26.39 17.89
N ALA A 389 4.84 -25.56 17.04
CA ALA A 389 6.24 -25.67 16.66
C ALA A 389 7.18 -25.53 17.87
N ALA A 390 6.91 -24.55 18.75
CA ALA A 390 7.71 -24.31 19.95
C ALA A 390 7.64 -25.48 20.94
N PHE A 391 6.46 -26.04 21.21
CA PHE A 391 6.32 -27.24 22.05
C PHE A 391 6.95 -28.47 21.40
N ALA A 392 6.83 -28.61 20.07
CA ALA A 392 7.45 -29.72 19.34
C ALA A 392 8.98 -29.67 19.39
N GLN A 393 9.58 -28.49 19.53
CA GLN A 393 11.04 -28.33 19.58
C GLN A 393 11.60 -28.10 20.99
N HIS A 394 10.73 -27.91 22.00
CA HIS A 394 11.15 -27.61 23.36
C HIS A 394 12.11 -28.68 23.91
N PRO A 395 13.35 -28.31 24.32
CA PRO A 395 14.28 -29.23 24.93
C PRO A 395 13.77 -29.62 26.31
N ILE A 396 13.92 -30.89 26.68
CA ILE A 396 13.61 -31.33 28.03
C ILE A 396 14.81 -30.96 28.89
N TYR A 397 14.67 -29.96 29.75
CA TYR A 397 15.64 -29.78 30.82
C TYR A 397 15.38 -30.86 31.88
N SER A 398 16.43 -31.58 32.28
CA SER A 398 16.37 -32.45 33.45
C SER A 398 15.93 -31.64 34.67
N ALA A 399 15.06 -32.21 35.50
CA ALA A 399 14.61 -31.61 36.76
C ALA A 399 15.83 -31.17 37.59
N GLY A 400 16.13 -29.87 37.59
CA GLY A 400 17.37 -29.30 38.14
C GLY A 400 17.96 -28.14 37.32
N GLN A 401 17.52 -27.95 36.07
CA GLN A 401 18.02 -26.90 35.16
C GLN A 401 16.90 -25.97 34.68
N GLN A 402 15.98 -25.60 35.57
CA GLN A 402 15.06 -24.50 35.28
C GLN A 402 15.86 -23.19 35.27
N PRO A 403 15.94 -22.47 34.14
CA PRO A 403 16.45 -21.11 34.19
C PRO A 403 15.44 -20.25 34.93
N ASP A 404 15.88 -19.60 36.01
CA ASP A 404 15.11 -18.65 36.84
C ASP A 404 14.52 -17.44 36.06
N ALA A 405 14.70 -17.39 34.73
CA ALA A 405 14.39 -16.25 33.89
C ALA A 405 12.88 -16.00 33.65
N ALA A 406 12.02 -17.00 33.84
CA ALA A 406 10.58 -16.85 33.57
C ALA A 406 9.83 -16.07 34.66
N GLY A 407 10.41 -15.89 35.85
CA GLY A 407 9.76 -15.23 36.99
C GLY A 407 9.75 -13.69 36.95
N GLY A 408 10.60 -13.08 36.11
CA GLY A 408 10.82 -11.62 36.14
C GLY A 408 9.86 -10.78 35.29
N LEU A 409 9.29 -11.35 34.21
CA LEU A 409 8.54 -10.57 33.21
C LEU A 409 7.01 -10.57 33.45
N LEU A 410 6.48 -11.52 34.20
CA LEU A 410 5.05 -11.69 34.44
C LEU A 410 4.78 -11.62 35.94
N GLY A 411 4.74 -10.40 36.47
CA GLY A 411 4.59 -10.12 37.90
C GLY A 411 3.58 -11.03 38.62
N GLY A 412 4.11 -11.90 39.49
CA GLY A 412 3.40 -12.47 40.63
C GLY A 412 2.12 -13.28 40.37
N GLN A 413 1.84 -13.74 39.15
CA GLN A 413 0.71 -14.63 38.93
C GLN A 413 1.06 -16.08 39.35
N PRO A 414 0.12 -16.80 39.99
CA PRO A 414 0.33 -18.21 40.33
C PRO A 414 0.68 -19.00 39.06
N PRO A 415 1.45 -20.10 39.18
CA PRO A 415 1.89 -20.87 38.04
C PRO A 415 0.65 -21.27 37.23
N GLY A 416 0.66 -20.90 35.95
CA GLY A 416 -0.32 -21.39 34.98
C GLY A 416 -0.30 -22.92 34.90
N PRO A 417 -1.13 -23.53 34.03
CA PRO A 417 -1.10 -24.99 33.84
C PRO A 417 0.34 -25.46 33.72
N ALA A 418 0.73 -26.41 34.58
CA ALA A 418 2.11 -26.85 34.71
C ALA A 418 2.67 -27.12 33.31
N MET A 419 3.78 -26.46 32.97
CA MET A 419 4.42 -26.68 31.68
C MET A 419 4.73 -28.18 31.53
N PRO A 420 4.51 -28.77 30.34
CA PRO A 420 4.85 -30.17 30.07
C PRO A 420 6.25 -30.53 30.58
N ALA A 421 6.35 -31.61 31.35
CA ALA A 421 7.59 -32.01 32.02
C ALA A 421 8.38 -33.05 31.20
N THR A 422 7.71 -33.80 30.33
CA THR A 422 8.33 -34.87 29.53
C THR A 422 8.29 -34.58 28.03
N ARG A 423 9.17 -35.23 27.25
CA ARG A 423 9.16 -35.11 25.76
C ARG A 423 7.79 -35.39 25.20
N LYS A 424 7.19 -36.45 25.73
CA LYS A 424 5.91 -36.98 25.28
C LYS A 424 4.80 -35.97 25.55
N GLU A 425 4.77 -35.39 26.74
CA GLU A 425 3.80 -34.32 27.07
C GLU A 425 4.01 -33.07 26.19
N CYS A 426 5.25 -32.67 25.90
CA CYS A 426 5.52 -31.57 24.97
C CYS A 426 4.98 -31.87 23.56
N LEU A 427 5.21 -33.08 23.06
CA LEU A 427 4.70 -33.51 21.75
C LEU A 427 3.18 -33.65 21.74
N GLU A 428 2.56 -34.12 22.82
CA GLU A 428 1.10 -34.17 22.95
C GLU A 428 0.48 -32.76 23.01
N ALA A 429 1.13 -31.83 23.71
CA ALA A 429 0.75 -30.41 23.72
C ALA A 429 0.88 -29.81 22.31
N ALA A 430 2.00 -30.05 21.62
CA ALA A 430 2.22 -29.60 20.24
C ALA A 430 1.14 -30.12 19.28
N LEU A 431 0.77 -31.40 19.41
CA LEU A 431 -0.27 -32.03 18.61
C LEU A 431 -1.63 -31.37 18.85
N ASN A 432 -1.96 -31.10 20.12
CA ASN A 432 -3.20 -30.42 20.49
C ASN A 432 -3.24 -28.99 19.93
N TRP A 433 -2.14 -28.24 19.98
CA TRP A 433 -2.06 -26.91 19.39
C TRP A 433 -2.21 -26.92 17.87
N ALA A 434 -1.57 -27.85 17.15
CA ALA A 434 -1.74 -27.98 15.70
C ALA A 434 -3.18 -28.33 15.32
N ARG A 435 -3.81 -29.27 16.05
CA ARG A 435 -5.23 -29.61 15.83
C ARG A 435 -6.12 -28.40 16.08
N ASN A 436 -5.92 -27.70 17.20
CA ASN A 436 -6.72 -26.52 17.54
C ASN A 436 -6.53 -25.39 16.52
N ALA A 437 -5.31 -25.18 16.02
CA ALA A 437 -5.02 -24.21 14.96
C ALA A 437 -5.79 -24.55 13.68
N HIS A 438 -5.77 -25.83 13.28
CA HIS A 438 -6.50 -26.31 12.11
C HIS A 438 -8.02 -26.13 12.27
N GLU A 439 -8.58 -26.54 13.41
CA GLU A 439 -10.01 -26.38 13.71
C GLU A 439 -10.41 -24.91 13.71
N HIS A 440 -9.64 -24.05 14.38
CA HIS A 440 -9.91 -22.61 14.46
C HIS A 440 -9.89 -21.96 13.08
N ALA A 441 -8.85 -22.22 12.26
CA ALA A 441 -8.74 -21.66 10.92
C ALA A 441 -9.84 -22.16 9.97
N ARG A 442 -10.31 -23.41 10.14
CA ARG A 442 -11.38 -23.99 9.31
C ARG A 442 -12.76 -23.42 9.65
N ASP A 443 -12.98 -23.07 10.92
CA ASP A 443 -14.28 -22.63 11.41
C ASP A 443 -14.59 -21.16 11.05
N VAL A 444 -13.57 -20.36 10.71
CA VAL A 444 -13.76 -18.99 10.18
C VAL A 444 -14.38 -19.03 8.78
N ARG A 445 -15.51 -18.33 8.60
CA ARG A 445 -16.31 -18.28 7.35
C ARG A 445 -16.74 -16.87 7.03
N GLY A 446 -17.22 -16.66 5.80
CA GLY A 446 -17.77 -15.37 5.37
C GLY A 446 -16.69 -14.31 5.21
N ASP A 447 -17.05 -13.06 5.52
CA ASP A 447 -16.18 -11.89 5.32
C ASP A 447 -14.94 -11.89 6.23
N ASP A 448 -14.96 -12.63 7.33
CA ASP A 448 -13.83 -12.75 8.27
C ASP A 448 -12.74 -13.73 7.77
N ARG A 449 -13.03 -14.54 6.74
CA ARG A 449 -12.05 -15.51 6.21
C ARG A 449 -11.10 -14.83 5.22
N THR A 450 -9.83 -14.78 5.57
CA THR A 450 -8.76 -14.23 4.73
C THR A 450 -7.82 -15.33 4.22
N THR A 451 -6.90 -14.98 3.32
CA THR A 451 -5.83 -15.87 2.86
C THR A 451 -4.94 -16.36 4.00
N GLU A 452 -4.80 -15.56 5.06
CA GLU A 452 -4.07 -15.95 6.27
C GLU A 452 -4.71 -17.16 6.96
N CYS A 453 -6.04 -17.24 7.02
CA CYS A 453 -6.72 -18.43 7.55
C CYS A 453 -6.39 -19.68 6.71
N ASP A 454 -6.33 -19.53 5.39
CA ASP A 454 -6.04 -20.63 4.46
C ASP A 454 -4.61 -21.13 4.64
N GLU A 455 -3.64 -20.21 4.68
CA GLU A 455 -2.23 -20.50 4.95
C GLU A 455 -2.02 -21.10 6.35
N ALA A 456 -2.63 -20.52 7.38
CA ALA A 456 -2.57 -21.05 8.75
C ALA A 456 -3.16 -22.46 8.85
N CYS A 457 -4.21 -22.76 8.09
CA CYS A 457 -4.81 -24.08 8.01
C CYS A 457 -3.85 -25.11 7.38
N ALA A 458 -3.17 -24.73 6.29
CA ALA A 458 -2.15 -25.57 5.66
C ALA A 458 -0.97 -25.82 6.60
N VAL A 459 -0.42 -24.77 7.22
CA VAL A 459 0.67 -24.89 8.20
C VAL A 459 0.26 -25.77 9.39
N ALA A 460 -0.99 -25.66 9.86
CA ALA A 460 -1.49 -26.49 10.95
C ALA A 460 -1.55 -27.98 10.58
N LEU A 461 -1.97 -28.32 9.36
CA LEU A 461 -1.94 -29.71 8.88
C LEU A 461 -0.51 -30.26 8.81
N CYS A 462 0.42 -29.46 8.31
CA CYS A 462 1.82 -29.83 8.23
C CYS A 462 2.46 -29.99 9.62
N ASN A 463 2.24 -29.07 10.56
CA ASN A 463 2.69 -29.21 11.95
C ASN A 463 2.06 -30.42 12.65
N TRP A 464 0.78 -30.68 12.42
CA TRP A 464 0.10 -31.88 12.92
C TRP A 464 0.81 -33.14 12.41
N ALA A 465 1.11 -33.20 11.12
CA ALA A 465 1.80 -34.33 10.51
C ALA A 465 3.22 -34.53 11.07
N ASP A 466 4.01 -33.46 11.19
CA ASP A 466 5.37 -33.49 11.78
C ASP A 466 5.33 -34.02 13.22
N VAL A 467 4.42 -33.52 14.06
CA VAL A 467 4.29 -33.97 15.46
C VAL A 467 3.75 -35.41 15.55
N ALA A 468 2.81 -35.80 14.68
CA ALA A 468 2.32 -37.17 14.61
C ALA A 468 3.45 -38.15 14.24
N ALA A 469 4.35 -37.76 13.34
CA ALA A 469 5.54 -38.54 13.01
C ALA A 469 6.47 -38.69 14.23
N MET A 470 6.74 -37.60 14.95
CA MET A 470 7.56 -37.62 16.18
C MET A 470 6.96 -38.47 17.31
N LEU A 471 5.63 -38.59 17.35
CA LEU A 471 4.91 -39.47 18.29
C LEU A 471 4.83 -40.93 17.85
N GLY A 472 5.45 -41.30 16.71
CA GLY A 472 5.40 -42.66 16.18
C GLY A 472 4.05 -43.05 15.58
N LYS A 473 3.30 -42.08 15.03
CA LYS A 473 1.98 -42.28 14.37
C LYS A 473 2.08 -42.05 12.86
N PRO A 474 2.79 -42.89 12.10
CA PRO A 474 3.13 -42.63 10.70
C PRO A 474 1.92 -42.61 9.76
N GLN A 475 0.85 -43.37 10.05
CA GLN A 475 -0.37 -43.36 9.23
C GLN A 475 -1.10 -42.01 9.34
N LEU A 476 -1.22 -41.49 10.56
CA LEU A 476 -1.80 -40.17 10.81
C LEU A 476 -0.95 -39.08 10.17
N ALA A 477 0.37 -39.16 10.31
CA ALA A 477 1.30 -38.20 9.70
C ALA A 477 1.14 -38.16 8.18
N ARG A 478 1.13 -39.33 7.52
CA ARG A 478 0.92 -39.43 6.06
C ARG A 478 -0.40 -38.79 5.63
N ALA A 479 -1.50 -39.15 6.29
CA ALA A 479 -2.82 -38.59 5.97
C ALA A 479 -2.84 -37.06 6.07
N LYS A 480 -2.21 -36.49 7.10
CA LYS A 480 -2.16 -35.03 7.31
C LYS A 480 -1.22 -34.31 6.34
N TYR A 481 -0.12 -34.93 5.92
CA TYR A 481 0.68 -34.38 4.84
C TYR A 481 -0.06 -34.37 3.51
N ASP A 482 -0.78 -35.44 3.16
CA ASP A 482 -1.57 -35.51 1.93
C ASP A 482 -2.65 -34.42 1.93
N GLU A 483 -3.36 -34.23 3.06
CA GLU A 483 -4.30 -33.11 3.25
C GLU A 483 -3.60 -31.73 3.10
N CYS A 484 -2.40 -31.55 3.67
CA CYS A 484 -1.61 -30.31 3.57
C CYS A 484 -1.26 -30.01 2.10
N ILE A 485 -0.85 -31.01 1.32
CA ILE A 485 -0.49 -30.88 -0.10
C ILE A 485 -1.71 -30.49 -0.93
N ASP A 486 -2.83 -31.20 -0.75
CA ASP A 486 -4.06 -30.96 -1.50
C ASP A 486 -4.61 -29.55 -1.23
N LEU A 487 -4.58 -29.11 0.01
CA LEU A 487 -4.99 -27.77 0.40
C LEU A 487 -4.03 -26.72 -0.18
N SER A 488 -2.73 -26.89 0.01
CA SER A 488 -1.71 -25.93 -0.42
C SER A 488 -1.69 -25.76 -1.96
N ARG A 489 -1.92 -26.84 -2.72
CA ARG A 489 -2.04 -26.76 -4.19
C ARG A 489 -3.26 -25.99 -4.66
N LYS A 490 -4.38 -26.07 -3.94
CA LYS A 490 -5.62 -25.35 -4.31
C LYS A 490 -5.50 -23.83 -4.12
N MET A 491 -4.62 -23.40 -3.21
CA MET A 491 -4.41 -21.99 -2.88
C MET A 491 -3.08 -21.42 -3.38
N ASP A 492 -2.37 -22.16 -4.24
CA ASP A 492 -1.05 -21.78 -4.77
C ASP A 492 -0.02 -21.41 -3.67
N PHE A 493 0.03 -22.21 -2.59
CA PHE A 493 0.96 -22.05 -1.48
C PHE A 493 2.15 -23.03 -1.57
N PRO A 494 3.24 -22.70 -2.29
CA PRO A 494 4.31 -23.64 -2.59
C PRO A 494 5.11 -24.09 -1.36
N GLN A 495 5.20 -23.23 -0.34
CA GLN A 495 5.94 -23.55 0.89
C GLN A 495 5.30 -24.72 1.64
N GLY A 496 3.97 -24.74 1.77
CA GLY A 496 3.23 -25.85 2.39
C GLY A 496 3.38 -27.17 1.63
N VAL A 497 3.35 -27.12 0.28
CA VAL A 497 3.60 -28.32 -0.55
C VAL A 497 5.01 -28.86 -0.30
N ARG A 498 6.03 -27.99 -0.34
CA ARG A 498 7.42 -28.38 -0.15
C ARG A 498 7.64 -29.03 1.22
N GLN A 499 7.18 -28.37 2.30
CA GLN A 499 7.34 -28.90 3.66
C GLN A 499 6.65 -30.26 3.84
N ALA A 500 5.43 -30.42 3.31
CA ALA A 500 4.70 -31.68 3.40
C ALA A 500 5.39 -32.83 2.64
N GLN A 501 5.90 -32.54 1.44
CA GLN A 501 6.62 -33.52 0.62
C GLN A 501 7.93 -33.96 1.30
N GLU A 502 8.67 -33.03 1.88
CA GLU A 502 9.86 -33.35 2.67
C GLU A 502 9.51 -34.21 3.90
N GLY A 503 8.40 -33.90 4.57
CA GLY A 503 7.88 -34.70 5.68
C GLY A 503 7.51 -36.14 5.29
N LEU A 504 6.83 -36.32 4.16
CA LEU A 504 6.53 -37.63 3.59
C LEU A 504 7.79 -38.42 3.23
N ALA A 505 8.79 -37.76 2.63
CA ALA A 505 10.06 -38.38 2.30
C ALA A 505 10.76 -38.90 3.57
N ARG A 506 10.81 -38.10 4.66
CA ARG A 506 11.36 -38.52 5.96
C ARG A 506 10.66 -39.74 6.55
N LEU A 507 9.34 -39.85 6.41
CA LEU A 507 8.57 -41.02 6.86
C LEU A 507 8.91 -42.30 6.08
N THR A 508 9.23 -42.17 4.79
CA THR A 508 9.59 -43.32 3.96
C THR A 508 11.02 -43.80 4.18
N SER A 509 11.96 -42.90 4.47
CA SER A 509 13.36 -43.25 4.74
C SER A 509 13.60 -43.86 6.12
N THR A 510 12.65 -43.70 7.06
CA THR A 510 12.72 -44.24 8.43
C THR A 510 11.99 -45.57 8.61
N ALA A 511 11.36 -46.12 7.56
CA ALA A 511 10.80 -47.46 7.60
C ALA A 511 11.95 -48.49 7.66
N PRO A 512 11.95 -49.45 8.60
CA PRO A 512 12.99 -50.48 8.63
C PRO A 512 12.88 -51.32 7.36
N GLU A 513 13.99 -51.51 6.66
CA GLU A 513 14.14 -52.61 5.70
C GLU A 513 13.72 -53.89 6.44
N ARG A 514 12.57 -54.45 6.06
CA ARG A 514 12.23 -55.82 6.44
C ARG A 514 13.21 -56.72 5.71
N ILE A 515 14.21 -57.21 6.43
CA ILE A 515 14.96 -58.42 6.06
C ILE A 515 14.36 -59.58 6.84
#